data_AF-W9X3S4-F1
#
_entry.id   AF-W9X3S4-F1
#
_cell.length_a   1.000
_cell.length_b   1.000
_cell.length_c   1.000
_cell.angle_alpha   90.00
_cell.angle_beta   90.00
_cell.angle_gamma   90.00
#
_symmetry.space_group_name_H-M   'P 1'
#
loop_
_entity.id
_entity.type
_entity.pdbx_description
1 polymer ?
#
loop_
_entity_poly.entity_id
_entity_poly.type
_entity_poly.pdbx_seq_one_letter_code
_entity_poly.pdbx_strand_id
1 'polypeptide(L)'
;MFWTIGCIYGASSVVFGAFGAHGLKKHISDPARLANWSTAAHYQLIHSGVLLLTAAAAPKNKVAAALFTAGMTMFSGSIYLLVLDPQRFKALGPVTPLGGLCLIAGWGALAFGSRGRLA
;
A
#
# COMPACT_ATOMS: atom_id res chain seq x y z
N MET A 1 -11.34 4.01 13.04
CA MET A 1 -11.35 3.16 11.82
C MET A 1 -10.04 3.25 11.04
N PHE A 2 -9.69 4.38 10.41
CA PHE A 2 -8.47 4.49 9.60
C PHE A 2 -7.16 4.23 10.38
N TRP A 3 -7.10 4.58 11.67
CA TRP A 3 -5.98 4.21 12.53
C TRP A 3 -5.74 2.69 12.55
N THR A 4 -6.78 1.92 12.89
CA THR A 4 -6.73 0.45 12.91
C THR A 4 -6.36 -0.13 11.55
N ILE A 5 -6.91 0.44 10.46
CA ILE A 5 -6.56 0.04 9.10
C ILE A 5 -5.05 0.26 8.86
N GLY A 6 -4.52 1.44 9.19
CA GLY A 6 -3.09 1.73 9.11
C GLY A 6 -2.23 0.71 9.87
N CYS A 7 -2.62 0.34 11.10
CA CYS A 7 -1.92 -0.70 11.86
C CYS A 7 -1.93 -2.06 11.14
N ILE A 8 -3.07 -2.46 10.57
CA ILE A 8 -3.20 -3.74 9.83
C ILE A 8 -2.34 -3.73 8.57
N TYR A 9 -2.34 -2.65 7.78
CA TYR A 9 -1.48 -2.53 6.60
C TYR A 9 0.01 -2.52 6.99
N GLY A 10 0.37 -1.83 8.06
CA GLY A 10 1.73 -1.81 8.58
C GLY A 10 2.19 -3.20 8.99
N ALA A 11 1.43 -3.89 9.84
CA ALA A 11 1.74 -5.25 10.28
C ALA A 11 1.85 -6.24 9.11
N SER A 12 0.88 -6.23 8.19
CA SER A 12 0.91 -7.11 7.01
C SER A 12 2.08 -6.79 6.07
N SER A 13 2.47 -5.51 5.92
CA SER A 13 3.64 -5.15 5.11
C SER A 13 4.95 -5.70 5.69
N VAL A 14 5.08 -5.76 7.02
CA VAL A 14 6.22 -6.38 7.70
C VAL A 14 6.23 -7.88 7.47
N VAL A 15 5.08 -8.54 7.62
CA VAL A 15 4.93 -9.99 7.34
C VAL A 15 5.31 -10.29 5.89
N PHE A 16 4.77 -9.53 4.92
CA PHE A 16 5.05 -9.72 3.51
C PHE A 16 6.50 -9.38 3.17
N GLY A 17 7.09 -8.34 3.76
CA GLY A 17 8.51 -8.02 3.58
C GLY A 17 9.43 -9.14 4.07
N ALA A 18 9.20 -9.66 5.28
CA ALA A 18 9.94 -10.79 5.84
C ALA A 18 9.78 -12.05 4.97
N PHE A 19 8.53 -12.37 4.59
CA PHE A 19 8.23 -13.49 3.70
C PHE A 19 8.95 -13.34 2.36
N GLY A 20 8.95 -12.15 1.76
CA GLY A 20 9.66 -11.84 0.52
C GLY A 20 11.16 -12.10 0.61
N ALA A 21 11.80 -11.66 1.70
CA ALA A 21 13.24 -11.76 1.88
C ALA A 21 13.73 -13.18 2.26
N HIS A 22 12.93 -13.95 3.00
CA HIS A 22 13.37 -15.22 3.62
C HIS A 22 12.65 -16.46 3.07
N GLY A 23 11.37 -16.32 2.70
CA GLY A 23 10.53 -17.41 2.22
C GLY A 23 10.40 -17.44 0.70
N LEU A 24 9.92 -16.35 0.10
CA LEU A 24 9.55 -16.27 -1.30
C LEU A 24 10.73 -16.54 -2.26
N LYS A 25 11.94 -16.11 -1.89
CA LYS A 25 13.18 -16.38 -2.66
C LYS A 25 13.46 -17.87 -2.85
N LYS A 26 12.92 -18.75 -2.01
CA LYS A 26 13.05 -20.21 -2.14
C LYS A 26 12.12 -20.78 -3.22
N HIS A 27 11.09 -20.03 -3.61
CA HIS A 27 10.06 -20.46 -4.57
C HIS A 27 10.10 -19.70 -5.90
N ILE A 28 10.68 -18.49 -5.91
CA ILE A 28 10.79 -17.63 -7.10
C ILE A 28 12.26 -17.28 -7.31
N SER A 29 12.81 -17.68 -8.46
CA SER A 29 14.19 -17.38 -8.87
C SER A 29 14.31 -16.07 -9.66
N ASP A 30 13.22 -15.58 -10.25
CA ASP A 30 13.19 -14.35 -11.04
C ASP A 30 13.45 -13.11 -10.15
N PRO A 31 14.60 -12.43 -10.32
CA PRO A 31 14.96 -11.27 -9.52
C PRO A 31 13.99 -10.10 -9.69
N ALA A 32 13.40 -9.91 -10.88
CA ALA A 32 12.47 -8.82 -11.14
C ALA A 32 11.16 -9.02 -10.37
N ARG A 33 10.66 -10.27 -10.29
CA ARG A 33 9.49 -10.60 -9.46
C ARG A 33 9.74 -10.39 -7.98
N LEU A 34 10.92 -10.78 -7.49
CA LEU A 34 11.30 -10.53 -6.10
C LEU A 34 11.45 -9.03 -5.79
N ALA A 35 12.01 -8.26 -6.72
CA ALA A 35 12.09 -6.80 -6.61
C ALA A 35 10.69 -6.18 -6.57
N ASN A 36 9.78 -6.61 -7.42
CA ASN A 36 8.38 -6.15 -7.41
C ASN A 36 7.68 -6.44 -6.08
N TRP A 37 7.88 -7.63 -5.51
CA TRP A 37 7.37 -7.95 -4.17
C TRP A 37 7.90 -6.99 -3.10
N SER A 38 9.21 -6.72 -3.13
CA SER A 38 9.85 -5.78 -2.22
C SER A 38 9.29 -4.37 -2.37
N THR A 39 9.07 -3.91 -3.60
CA THR A 39 8.43 -2.62 -3.90
C THR A 39 7.02 -2.56 -3.31
N ALA A 40 6.21 -3.60 -3.49
CA ALA A 40 4.85 -3.65 -2.95
C ALA A 40 4.84 -3.56 -1.41
N ALA A 41 5.71 -4.31 -0.72
CA ALA A 41 5.87 -4.24 0.74
C ALA A 41 6.36 -2.87 1.22
N HIS A 42 7.31 -2.28 0.51
CA HIS A 42 7.85 -0.98 0.85
C HIS A 42 6.79 0.12 0.71
N TYR A 43 6.07 0.17 -0.41
CA TYR A 43 4.98 1.14 -0.62
C TYR A 43 3.86 0.95 0.41
N GLN A 44 3.47 -0.30 0.70
CA GLN A 44 2.46 -0.58 1.72
C GLN A 44 2.89 -0.08 3.10
N LEU A 45 4.15 -0.31 3.49
CA LEU A 45 4.67 0.13 4.78
C LEU A 45 4.68 1.66 4.88
N ILE A 46 5.23 2.35 3.89
CA ILE A 46 5.29 3.82 3.86
C ILE A 46 3.88 4.40 3.99
N HIS A 47 2.96 3.98 3.12
CA HIS A 47 1.63 4.57 3.08
C HIS A 47 0.75 4.15 4.26
N SER A 48 1.06 3.04 4.94
CA SER A 48 0.43 2.71 6.23
C SER A 48 0.83 3.71 7.31
N GLY A 49 2.11 4.11 7.36
CA GLY A 49 2.59 5.17 8.25
C GLY A 49 1.95 6.51 7.94
N VAL A 50 1.84 6.86 6.66
CA VAL A 50 1.15 8.08 6.21
C VAL A 50 -0.34 8.04 6.57
N LEU A 51 -0.99 6.88 6.49
CA LEU A 51 -2.39 6.72 6.91
C LEU A 51 -2.56 6.90 8.43
N LEU A 52 -1.64 6.37 9.24
CA LEU A 52 -1.61 6.61 10.69
C LEU A 52 -1.43 8.09 11.02
N LEU A 53 -0.47 8.75 10.36
CA LEU A 53 -0.25 10.19 10.48
C LEU A 53 -1.47 10.99 10.03
N THR A 54 -2.12 10.60 8.94
CA THR A 54 -3.36 11.23 8.46
C THR A 54 -4.47 11.08 9.50
N ALA A 55 -4.62 9.90 10.09
CA ALA A 55 -5.62 9.65 11.12
C ALA A 55 -5.39 10.46 12.40
N ALA A 56 -4.13 10.75 12.76
CA ALA A 56 -3.76 11.53 13.94
C ALA A 56 -3.76 13.04 13.69
N ALA A 57 -3.07 13.50 12.64
CA ALA A 57 -2.80 14.92 12.39
C ALA A 57 -3.83 15.59 11.48
N ALA A 58 -4.56 14.81 10.69
CA ALA A 58 -5.59 15.30 9.77
C ALA A 58 -6.90 14.49 9.87
N PRO A 59 -7.48 14.28 11.07
CA PRO A 59 -8.55 13.31 11.30
C PRO A 59 -9.83 13.57 10.49
N LYS A 60 -10.05 14.83 10.06
CA LYS A 60 -11.20 15.19 9.21
C LYS A 60 -10.95 14.94 7.71
N ASN A 61 -9.71 14.72 7.29
CA ASN A 61 -9.36 14.46 5.90
C ASN A 61 -9.61 13.00 5.51
N LYS A 62 -10.89 12.61 5.45
CA LYS A 62 -11.31 11.24 5.12
C LYS A 62 -10.97 10.87 3.69
N VAL A 63 -10.90 11.85 2.78
CA VAL A 63 -10.56 11.64 1.37
C VAL A 63 -9.12 11.14 1.24
N ALA A 64 -8.14 11.81 1.88
CA ALA A 64 -6.76 11.34 1.88
C ALA A 64 -6.64 9.92 2.49
N ALA A 65 -7.31 9.69 3.64
CA ALA A 65 -7.28 8.39 4.30
C ALA A 65 -7.87 7.25 3.44
N ALA A 66 -8.99 7.52 2.75
CA ALA A 66 -9.61 6.58 1.83
C ALA A 66 -8.73 6.31 0.61
N LEU A 67 -8.13 7.34 0.03
CA LEU A 67 -7.24 7.23 -1.13
C LEU A 67 -5.96 6.44 -0.81
N PHE A 68 -5.34 6.64 0.36
CA PHE A 68 -4.21 5.80 0.78
C PHE A 68 -4.61 4.35 1.00
N THR A 69 -5.78 4.10 1.62
CA THR A 69 -6.29 2.74 1.84
C THR A 69 -6.56 2.02 0.52
N ALA A 70 -7.28 2.67 -0.40
CA ALA A 70 -7.57 2.14 -1.73
C ALA A 70 -6.27 1.95 -2.53
N GLY A 71 -5.38 2.95 -2.49
CA GLY A 71 -4.10 2.93 -3.17
C GLY A 71 -3.20 1.79 -2.74
N MET A 72 -3.03 1.53 -1.43
CA MET A 72 -2.27 0.38 -0.94
C MET A 72 -2.88 -0.95 -1.37
N THR A 73 -4.20 -1.09 -1.27
CA THR A 73 -4.91 -2.30 -1.70
C THR A 73 -4.69 -2.59 -3.18
N MET A 74 -4.88 -1.58 -4.03
CA MET A 74 -4.83 -1.73 -5.48
C MET A 74 -3.40 -1.79 -6.01
N PHE A 75 -2.45 -1.06 -5.42
CA PHE A 75 -1.06 -1.03 -5.86
C PHE A 75 -0.27 -2.22 -5.29
N SER A 76 -0.18 -2.34 -3.96
CA SER A 76 0.62 -3.38 -3.33
C SER A 76 -0.06 -4.74 -3.44
N GLY A 77 -1.37 -4.80 -3.21
CA GLY A 77 -2.15 -6.04 -3.29
C GLY A 77 -2.11 -6.68 -4.67
N SER A 78 -2.27 -5.91 -5.75
CA SER A 78 -2.17 -6.45 -7.11
C SER A 78 -0.77 -6.98 -7.41
N ILE A 79 0.29 -6.27 -7.01
CA ILE A 79 1.67 -6.70 -7.25
C ILE A 79 1.96 -8.00 -6.48
N TYR A 80 1.51 -8.16 -5.24
CA TYR A 80 1.69 -9.43 -4.53
C TYR A 80 1.04 -10.60 -5.29
N LEU A 81 -0.20 -10.43 -5.74
CA LEU A 81 -0.91 -11.46 -6.48
C LEU A 81 -0.23 -11.77 -7.83
N LEU A 82 0.18 -10.75 -8.58
CA LEU A 82 0.92 -10.89 -9.84
C LEU A 82 2.29 -11.54 -9.64
N VAL A 83 2.96 -11.28 -8.52
CA VAL A 83 4.22 -11.95 -8.18
C VAL A 83 3.97 -13.40 -7.80
N LEU A 84 2.88 -13.76 -7.13
CA LEU A 84 2.61 -15.16 -6.78
C LEU A 84 2.22 -15.98 -8.01
N ASP A 85 1.30 -15.48 -8.83
CA ASP A 85 0.81 -16.18 -10.02
C ASP A 85 0.44 -15.18 -11.14
N PRO A 86 1.40 -14.81 -12.00
CA PRO A 86 1.18 -13.79 -13.02
C PRO A 86 0.16 -14.23 -14.08
N GLN A 87 0.03 -15.53 -14.37
CA GLN A 87 -0.92 -16.02 -15.36
C GLN A 87 -2.36 -15.94 -14.84
N ARG A 88 -2.58 -16.42 -13.61
CA ARG A 88 -3.90 -16.37 -12.97
C ARG A 88 -4.35 -14.94 -12.71
N PHE A 89 -3.43 -14.06 -12.31
CA PHE A 89 -3.76 -12.70 -11.90
C PHE A 89 -3.46 -11.62 -12.95
N LYS A 90 -3.20 -12.00 -14.21
CA LYS A 90 -2.85 -11.06 -15.30
C LYS A 90 -3.81 -9.85 -15.43
N ALA A 91 -5.10 -10.06 -15.15
CA ALA A 91 -6.12 -9.02 -15.22
C ALA A 91 -5.94 -7.91 -14.16
N LEU A 92 -5.13 -8.15 -13.12
CA LEU A 92 -4.77 -7.16 -12.11
C LEU A 92 -3.65 -6.21 -12.55
N GLY A 93 -3.00 -6.46 -13.69
CA GLY A 93 -1.94 -5.60 -14.23
C GLY A 93 -2.36 -4.12 -14.30
N PRO A 94 -3.51 -3.80 -14.93
CA PRO A 94 -4.04 -2.43 -14.98
C PRO A 94 -4.51 -1.87 -13.62
N VAL A 95 -4.68 -2.69 -12.58
CA VAL A 95 -5.11 -2.23 -11.25
C VAL A 95 -3.95 -1.54 -10.51
N THR A 96 -2.71 -1.98 -10.73
CA THR A 96 -1.52 -1.37 -10.13
C THR A 96 -1.39 0.13 -10.40
N PRO A 97 -1.43 0.63 -11.66
CA PRO A 97 -1.33 2.07 -11.92
C PRO A 97 -2.52 2.86 -11.36
N LEU A 98 -3.73 2.30 -11.31
CA LEU A 98 -4.87 2.93 -10.64
C LEU A 98 -4.62 3.10 -9.14
N GLY A 99 -4.04 2.08 -8.51
CA GLY A 99 -3.57 2.18 -7.12
C GLY A 99 -2.53 3.30 -6.93
N GLY A 100 -1.56 3.40 -7.84
CA GLY A 100 -0.56 4.48 -7.84
C GLY A 100 -1.19 5.87 -7.96
N LEU A 101 -2.18 6.04 -8.83
CA LEU A 101 -2.95 7.28 -8.94
C LEU A 101 -3.69 7.62 -7.66
N CYS A 102 -4.28 6.64 -6.98
CA CYS A 102 -4.88 6.85 -5.66
C CYS A 102 -3.86 7.27 -4.60
N LEU A 103 -2.65 6.69 -4.59
CA LEU A 103 -1.59 7.10 -3.67
C LEU A 103 -1.14 8.55 -3.93
N ILE A 104 -0.97 8.94 -5.19
CA ILE A 104 -0.64 10.31 -5.60
C ILE A 104 -1.76 11.28 -5.18
N ALA A 105 -3.00 10.94 -5.51
CA ALA A 105 -4.17 11.75 -5.13
C ALA A 105 -4.34 11.83 -3.61
N GLY A 106 -3.99 10.78 -2.86
CA GLY A 106 -4.00 10.77 -1.40
C GLY A 106 -3.03 11.79 -0.81
N TRP A 107 -1.80 11.87 -1.35
CA TRP A 107 -0.84 12.92 -0.99
C TRP A 107 -1.35 14.32 -1.34
N GLY A 108 -1.92 14.50 -2.55
CA GLY A 108 -2.53 15.77 -2.95
C GLY A 108 -3.67 16.18 -2.02
N ALA A 109 -4.56 15.24 -1.68
CA ALA A 109 -5.64 15.45 -0.73
C ALA A 109 -5.10 15.78 0.66
N LEU A 110 -4.00 15.18 1.11
CA LEU A 110 -3.37 15.50 2.40
C LEU A 110 -2.74 16.91 2.40
N ALA A 111 -2.17 17.34 1.27
CA ALA A 111 -1.56 18.66 1.12
C ALA A 111 -2.59 19.80 1.14
N PHE A 112 -3.70 19.63 0.40
CA PHE A 112 -4.68 20.70 0.18
C PHE A 112 -6.00 20.53 0.94
N GLY A 113 -6.26 19.36 1.51
CA GLY A 113 -7.48 19.07 2.26
C GLY A 113 -7.47 19.68 3.67
N SER A 114 -8.68 19.91 4.20
CA SER A 114 -8.83 20.41 5.56
C SER A 114 -8.23 19.43 6.57
N ARG A 115 -7.21 19.88 7.30
CA ARG A 115 -6.58 19.09 8.37
C ARG A 115 -7.56 18.87 9.53
N GLY A 116 -8.48 19.80 9.75
CA GLY A 116 -9.34 19.77 10.94
C GLY A 116 -8.48 19.62 12.19
N ARG A 117 -7.60 20.60 12.44
CA ARG A 117 -6.67 20.61 13.58
C ARG A 117 -7.41 20.15 14.84
N LEU A 118 -6.88 19.14 15.51
CA LEU A 118 -7.12 19.01 16.94
C LEU A 118 -6.51 20.27 17.56
N ALA A 119 -7.38 21.09 18.16
CA ALA A 119 -6.96 22.13 19.08
C ALA A 119 -6.26 21.48 20.28
#